data_AF-A0A7V5PY69-F1
#
_entry.id   AF-A0A7V5PY69-F1
#
_cell.length_a   1.000
_cell.length_b   1.000
_cell.length_c   1.000
_cell.angle_alpha   90.00
_cell.angle_beta   90.00
_cell.angle_gamma   90.00
#
_symmetry.space_group_name_H-M   'P 1'
#
loop_
_entity.id
_entity.type
_entity.pdbx_description
1 polymer ?
#
loop_
_entity_poly.entity_id
_entity_poly.type
_entity_poly.pdbx_seq_one_letter_code
_entity_poly.pdbx_strand_id
1 'polypeptide(L)'
;MRSEREFLVDVLGRLNQSGVPYMLTGSMASNYWGTPRTTHDVDFVIFLKPEQVDQLVDVFEADFFIQRESVRRVFEAPHQFNVIDNQSALKADFWQLRNDAFEQEMFRRRLPVDL
;
A
#
# COMPACT_ATOMS: atom_id res chain seq x y z
N MET A 1 -3.70 -1.73 21.29
CA MET A 1 -4.39 -1.72 19.98
C MET A 1 -3.67 -0.68 19.13
N ARG A 2 -3.22 -1.05 17.93
CA ARG A 2 -2.44 -0.17 17.05
C ARG A 2 -3.34 0.95 16.51
N SER A 3 -2.87 2.19 16.57
CA SER A 3 -3.54 3.36 15.97
C SER A 3 -3.37 3.40 14.45
N GLU A 4 -4.20 4.18 13.74
CA GLU A 4 -4.08 4.36 12.29
C GLU A 4 -2.71 4.94 11.89
N ARG A 5 -2.12 5.81 12.73
CA ARG A 5 -0.77 6.36 12.48
C ARG A 5 0.29 5.28 12.62
N GLU A 6 0.26 4.49 13.69
CA GLU A 6 1.23 3.41 13.90
C GLU A 6 1.12 2.34 12.80
N PHE A 7 -0.10 2.05 12.34
CA PHE A 7 -0.36 1.17 11.20
C PHE A 7 0.22 1.73 9.90
N LEU A 8 -0.04 3.00 9.58
CA LEU A 8 0.54 3.65 8.42
C LEU A 8 2.08 3.59 8.44
N VAL A 9 2.70 3.94 9.58
CA VAL A 9 4.17 3.94 9.71
C VAL A 9 4.76 2.53 9.55
N ASP A 10 4.12 1.49 10.09
CA ASP A 10 4.58 0.10 9.90
C ASP A 10 4.49 -0.31 8.42
N VAL A 11 3.36 -0.05 7.75
CA VAL A 11 3.20 -0.38 6.33
C VAL A 11 4.23 0.36 5.46
N LEU A 12 4.50 1.63 5.73
CA LEU A 12 5.55 2.40 5.03
C LEU A 12 6.95 1.79 5.26
N GLY A 13 7.26 1.40 6.50
CA GLY A 13 8.52 0.74 6.83
C GLY A 13 8.73 -0.55 6.05
N ARG A 14 7.68 -1.37 5.94
CA ARG A 14 7.68 -2.62 5.17
C ARG A 14 7.84 -2.41 3.66
N LEU A 15 7.15 -1.42 3.09
CA LEU A 15 7.32 -1.06 1.68
C LEU A 15 8.73 -0.52 1.39
N ASN A 16 9.31 0.25 2.31
CA ASN A 16 10.70 0.69 2.20
C ASN A 16 11.67 -0.50 2.25
N GLN A 17 11.44 -1.48 3.12
CA GLN A 17 12.25 -2.69 3.23
C GLN A 17 12.17 -3.58 1.99
N SER A 18 11.00 -3.69 1.37
CA SER A 18 10.82 -4.51 0.16
C SER A 18 11.41 -3.85 -1.10
N GLY A 19 11.71 -2.54 -1.05
CA GLY A 19 12.20 -1.78 -2.20
C GLY A 19 11.16 -1.63 -3.31
N VAL A 20 9.90 -1.93 -3.05
CA VAL A 20 8.79 -1.72 -3.98
C VAL A 20 8.47 -0.23 -4.04
N PRO A 21 8.57 0.44 -5.20
CA PRO A 21 8.14 1.83 -5.31
C PRO A 21 6.65 1.95 -5.02
N TYR A 22 6.26 2.92 -4.20
CA TYR A 22 4.87 3.14 -3.83
C TYR A 22 4.51 4.64 -3.80
N MET A 23 3.21 4.91 -3.76
CA MET A 23 2.61 6.21 -3.54
C MET A 23 1.41 6.04 -2.62
N LEU A 24 1.43 6.71 -1.46
CA LEU A 24 0.26 6.83 -0.59
C LEU A 24 -0.82 7.64 -1.32
N THR A 25 -2.05 7.14 -1.30
CA THR A 25 -3.19 7.76 -1.98
C THR A 25 -4.43 7.76 -1.06
N GLY A 26 -5.60 7.97 -1.65
CA GLY A 26 -6.89 7.85 -0.98
C GLY A 26 -7.09 8.89 0.12
N SER A 27 -7.81 8.48 1.16
CA SER A 27 -8.26 9.41 2.21
C SER A 27 -7.09 9.95 3.04
N MET A 28 -6.06 9.15 3.27
CA MET A 28 -4.91 9.58 4.08
C MET A 28 -4.05 10.63 3.36
N ALA A 29 -3.82 10.47 2.05
CA ALA A 29 -3.20 11.50 1.24
C ALA A 29 -4.06 12.78 1.18
N SER A 30 -5.39 12.62 1.07
CA SER A 30 -6.34 13.74 1.05
C SER A 30 -6.34 14.52 2.37
N ASN A 31 -6.19 13.84 3.51
CA ASN A 31 -6.09 14.46 4.82
C ASN A 31 -4.83 15.35 4.96
N TYR A 32 -3.74 14.99 4.28
CA TYR A 32 -2.51 15.79 4.31
C TYR A 32 -2.65 17.10 3.52
N TRP A 33 -3.29 17.06 2.35
CA TRP A 33 -3.38 18.21 1.44
C TRP A 33 -4.68 19.02 1.56
N GLY A 34 -5.71 18.47 2.19
CA GLY A 34 -7.06 19.02 2.23
C GLY A 34 -7.66 19.04 3.64
N THR A 35 -8.98 18.88 3.73
CA THR A 35 -9.70 18.86 5.01
C THR A 35 -9.65 17.47 5.62
N PRO A 36 -9.13 17.31 6.86
CA PRO A 36 -9.09 16.02 7.52
C PRO A 36 -10.47 15.36 7.67
N ARG A 37 -10.53 14.06 7.40
CA ARG A 37 -11.68 13.17 7.62
C ARG A 37 -11.25 11.85 8.24
N THR A 38 -12.20 11.17 8.89
CA THR A 38 -12.00 9.81 9.38
C THR A 38 -11.94 8.81 8.22
N THR A 39 -10.97 7.90 8.29
CA THR A 39 -10.73 6.76 7.40
C THR A 39 -10.13 5.63 8.25
N HIS A 40 -10.42 4.38 7.89
CA HIS A 40 -9.97 3.18 8.63
C HIS A 40 -9.08 2.27 7.77
N ASP A 41 -8.76 2.73 6.57
CA ASP A 41 -7.93 2.06 5.58
C ASP A 41 -6.81 2.99 5.10
N VAL A 42 -5.77 2.38 4.55
CA VAL A 42 -4.66 3.10 3.93
C VAL A 42 -4.47 2.59 2.52
N ASP A 43 -4.59 3.49 1.55
CA ASP A 43 -4.52 3.15 0.14
C ASP A 43 -3.13 3.42 -0.44
N PHE A 44 -2.61 2.49 -1.22
CA PHE A 44 -1.36 2.64 -1.94
C PHE A 44 -1.51 2.27 -3.42
N VAL A 45 -0.86 3.06 -4.28
CA VAL A 45 -0.45 2.58 -5.61
C VAL A 45 0.98 2.08 -5.50
N ILE A 46 1.27 0.90 -6.03
CA ILE A 46 2.59 0.27 -6.01
C ILE A 46 3.05 -0.12 -7.40
N PHE A 47 4.36 -0.11 -7.63
CA PHE A 47 4.96 -0.71 -8.81
C PHE A 47 5.61 -2.04 -8.42
N LEU A 48 4.80 -3.10 -8.34
CA LEU A 48 5.29 -4.44 -8.05
C LEU A 48 5.75 -5.11 -9.35
N LYS A 49 6.87 -5.85 -9.29
CA LYS A 49 7.31 -6.76 -10.35
C LYS A 49 7.01 -8.22 -9.96
N PRO A 50 6.75 -9.12 -10.92
CA PRO A 50 6.45 -10.52 -10.62
C PRO A 50 7.49 -11.21 -9.73
N GLU A 51 8.76 -10.87 -9.89
CA GLU A 51 9.87 -11.47 -9.13
C GLU A 51 9.93 -10.97 -7.66
N GLN A 52 9.23 -9.87 -7.34
CA GLN A 52 9.20 -9.29 -5.99
C GLN A 52 8.02 -9.80 -5.16
N VAL A 53 7.12 -10.61 -5.72
CA VAL A 53 5.90 -11.06 -5.03
C VAL A 53 6.22 -11.80 -3.74
N ASP A 54 7.11 -12.79 -3.80
CA ASP A 54 7.44 -13.60 -2.62
C ASP A 54 8.13 -12.75 -1.55
N GLN A 55 9.08 -11.88 -1.94
CA GLN A 55 9.71 -10.92 -1.02
C GLN A 55 8.69 -10.00 -0.34
N LEU A 56 7.70 -9.49 -1.08
CA LEU A 56 6.67 -8.63 -0.51
C LEU A 56 5.82 -9.41 0.50
N VAL A 57 5.39 -10.62 0.16
CA VAL A 57 4.60 -11.47 1.05
C VAL A 57 5.35 -11.76 2.34
N ASP A 58 6.62 -12.15 2.25
CA ASP A 58 7.45 -12.51 3.39
C ASP A 58 7.64 -11.32 4.36
N VAL A 59 7.67 -10.08 3.84
CA VAL A 59 7.76 -8.86 4.66
C VAL A 59 6.46 -8.59 5.45
N PHE A 60 5.30 -9.07 4.99
CA PHE A 60 4.00 -8.82 5.65
C PHE A 60 3.48 -10.02 6.47
N GLU A 61 3.71 -11.26 6.03
CA GLU A 61 2.98 -12.46 6.49
C GLU A 61 3.13 -12.80 7.98
N ALA A 62 4.16 -12.29 8.66
CA ALA A 62 4.36 -12.52 10.09
C ALA A 62 3.31 -11.79 10.96
N ASP A 63 2.96 -10.56 10.60
CA ASP A 63 2.10 -9.68 11.43
C ASP A 63 0.77 -9.36 10.76
N PHE A 64 0.65 -9.63 9.46
CA PHE A 64 -0.52 -9.30 8.66
C PHE A 64 -1.09 -10.57 8.01
N PHE A 65 -2.41 -10.61 7.92
CA PHE A 65 -3.08 -11.48 6.98
C PHE A 65 -2.83 -10.98 5.56
N ILE A 66 -2.15 -11.79 4.76
CA ILE A 66 -1.88 -11.57 3.35
C ILE A 66 -1.99 -12.90 2.60
N GLN A 67 -2.61 -12.89 1.43
CA GLN A 67 -2.74 -14.08 0.60
C GLN A 67 -1.78 -13.99 -0.58
N ARG A 68 -0.77 -14.88 -0.61
CA ARG A 68 0.24 -14.93 -1.69
C ARG A 68 -0.40 -15.00 -3.08
N GLU A 69 -1.46 -15.77 -3.25
CA GLU A 69 -2.20 -15.84 -4.53
C GLU A 69 -2.85 -14.51 -4.90
N SER A 70 -3.44 -13.79 -3.94
CA SER A 70 -4.02 -12.47 -4.20
C SER A 70 -2.96 -11.45 -4.63
N VAL A 71 -1.75 -11.50 -4.05
CA VAL A 71 -0.61 -10.68 -4.50
C VAL A 71 -0.17 -11.07 -5.90
N ARG A 72 -0.08 -12.37 -6.24
CA ARG A 72 0.25 -12.84 -7.60
C ARG A 72 -0.79 -12.36 -8.63
N ARG A 73 -2.07 -12.33 -8.26
CA ARG A 73 -3.16 -11.90 -9.14
C ARG A 73 -3.24 -10.38 -9.32
N VAL A 74 -2.40 -9.59 -8.68
CA VAL A 74 -2.36 -8.12 -8.90
C VAL A 74 -2.01 -7.74 -10.35
N PHE A 75 -1.39 -8.65 -11.10
CA PHE A 75 -1.11 -8.44 -12.52
C PHE A 75 -2.31 -8.71 -13.43
N GLU A 76 -3.40 -9.24 -12.87
CA GLU A 76 -4.68 -9.47 -13.55
C GLU A 76 -5.72 -8.48 -13.01
N ALA A 77 -6.75 -8.18 -13.81
CA ALA A 77 -7.88 -7.39 -13.32
C ALA A 77 -8.51 -8.07 -12.08
N PRO A 78 -8.80 -7.33 -10.99
CA PRO A 78 -8.90 -5.86 -10.91
C PRO A 78 -7.61 -5.10 -10.53
N HIS A 79 -6.44 -5.72 -10.58
CA HIS A 79 -5.13 -5.12 -10.30
C HIS A 79 -4.92 -4.66 -8.85
N GLN A 80 -5.44 -5.43 -7.90
CA GLN A 80 -5.34 -5.08 -6.48
C GLN A 80 -5.22 -6.30 -5.56
N PHE A 81 -4.70 -6.06 -4.37
CA PHE A 81 -4.77 -6.93 -3.20
C PHE A 81 -4.80 -6.08 -1.93
N ASN A 82 -4.95 -6.71 -0.77
CA ASN A 82 -4.87 -6.02 0.50
C ASN A 82 -4.06 -6.83 1.53
N VAL A 83 -3.70 -6.15 2.60
CA VAL A 83 -3.19 -6.75 3.83
C VAL A 83 -4.04 -6.27 5.00
N ILE A 84 -4.21 -7.13 6.00
CA ILE A 84 -5.00 -6.82 7.19
C ILE A 84 -4.13 -7.08 8.42
N ASP A 85 -3.96 -6.08 9.27
CA ASP A 85 -3.19 -6.24 10.51
C ASP A 85 -3.89 -7.20 11.47
N ASN A 86 -3.18 -8.23 11.91
CA ASN A 86 -3.77 -9.30 12.73
C ASN A 86 -4.20 -8.83 14.13
N GLN A 87 -3.69 -7.68 14.61
CA GLN A 87 -3.98 -7.18 15.96
C GLN A 87 -5.10 -6.14 16.02
N SER A 88 -5.20 -5.28 15.02
CA SER A 88 -6.12 -4.14 14.98
C SER A 88 -7.24 -4.27 13.96
N ALA A 89 -7.13 -5.22 13.02
CA ALA A 89 -8.00 -5.35 11.86
C ALA A 89 -8.00 -4.13 10.91
N LEU A 90 -7.03 -3.22 11.06
CA LEU A 90 -6.77 -2.15 10.09
C LEU A 90 -6.29 -2.76 8.78
N LYS A 91 -6.69 -2.14 7.66
CA LYS A 91 -6.46 -2.67 6.31
C LYS A 91 -5.64 -1.68 5.49
N ALA A 92 -4.73 -2.21 4.68
CA ALA A 92 -4.11 -1.45 3.60
C ALA A 92 -4.44 -2.08 2.26
N ASP A 93 -4.93 -1.26 1.32
CA ASP A 93 -5.27 -1.68 -0.03
C ASP A 93 -4.15 -1.26 -0.99
N PHE A 94 -3.78 -2.17 -1.87
CA PHE A 94 -2.71 -1.98 -2.84
C PHE A 94 -3.24 -2.13 -4.25
N TRP A 95 -2.97 -1.13 -5.07
CA TRP A 95 -3.28 -1.11 -6.50
C TRP A 95 -1.97 -1.20 -7.28
N GLN A 96 -1.88 -2.13 -8.23
CA GLN A 96 -0.75 -2.14 -9.16
C GLN A 96 -0.83 -0.92 -10.06
N LEU A 97 0.26 -0.16 -10.14
CA LEU A 97 0.44 0.96 -11.04
C LEU A 97 0.13 0.51 -12.47
N ARG A 98 -0.92 1.08 -13.06
CA ARG A 98 -1.33 0.71 -14.41
C ARG A 98 -0.54 1.50 -15.45
N ASN A 99 -0.47 0.94 -16.65
CA ASN A 99 0.16 1.60 -17.80
C ASN A 99 -0.81 2.58 -18.48
N ASP A 100 -1.40 3.49 -17.71
CA ASP A 100 -2.17 4.61 -18.23
C ASP A 100 -1.47 5.95 -17.94
N ALA A 101 -1.61 6.90 -18.86
CA ALA A 101 -0.86 8.15 -18.81
C ALA A 101 -1.11 8.96 -17.54
N PHE A 102 -2.32 8.89 -16.98
CA PHE A 102 -2.69 9.65 -15.79
C PHE A 102 -2.05 9.05 -14.54
N GLU A 103 -2.17 7.74 -14.32
CA GLU A 103 -1.54 7.05 -13.19
C GLU A 103 -0.01 7.13 -13.23
N GLN A 104 0.59 6.96 -14.41
CA GLN A 104 2.04 7.11 -14.59
C GLN A 104 2.50 8.52 -14.18
N GLU A 105 1.78 9.56 -14.59
CA GLU A 105 2.12 10.94 -14.26
C GLU A 105 1.91 11.25 -12.78
N MET A 106 0.82 10.76 -12.16
CA MET A 106 0.60 10.87 -10.71
C MET A 106 1.76 10.22 -9.94
N PHE A 107 2.10 8.97 -10.30
CA PHE A 107 3.15 8.21 -9.64
C PHE A 107 4.55 8.83 -9.83
N ARG A 108 4.82 9.39 -11.01
CA ARG A 108 6.07 10.12 -11.30
C ARG A 108 6.19 11.40 -10.47
N ARG A 109 5.08 12.09 -10.22
CA ARG A 109 5.01 13.35 -9.46
C ARG A 109 4.85 13.17 -7.95
N ARG A 110 4.82 11.93 -7.45
CA ARG A 110 4.73 11.67 -6.01
C ARG A 110 5.87 12.38 -5.26
N LEU A 111 5.54 12.91 -4.09
CA LEU A 111 6.49 13.67 -3.28
C LEU A 111 6.92 12.83 -2.07
N PRO A 112 8.22 12.82 -1.72
CA PRO A 112 8.64 12.34 -0.42
C PRO A 112 8.11 13.28 0.66
N VAL A 113 7.65 12.71 1.76
CA VAL A 113 7.12 13.45 2.91
C VAL A 113 7.73 12.86 4.18
N ASP A 114 8.20 13.72 5.08
CA ASP A 114 8.65 13.33 6.41
C ASP A 114 7.44 13.32 7.37
N LEU A 115 7.26 12.21 8.10
CA LEU A 115 6.12 11.94 9.01
C LEU A 115 6.47 12.03 10.50
#